data_AF-A0A1H0T8J6-F1
#
_entry.id   AF-A0A1H0T8J6-F1
#
_cell.length_a   1.000
_cell.length_b   1.000
_cell.length_c   1.000
_cell.angle_alpha   90.00
_cell.angle_beta   90.00
_cell.angle_gamma   90.00
#
_symmetry.space_group_name_H-M   'P 1'
#
loop_
_entity.id
_entity.type
_entity.pdbx_description
1 polymer ?
#
loop_
_entity_poly.entity_id
_entity_poly.type
_entity_poly.pdbx_seq_one_letter_code
_entity_poly.pdbx_strand_id
1 'polypeptide(L)'
;MSDCSSCPSKDSCSSKETNKVESCGKVIPNYGDVKNIIGVISGKGGVGKSTVTGILASILRKKGYKVGVLDADITGPSMPRFFGINKERAKMRKVGEDGVEYMPVSTKSGIKIMSMNLLIPIEDEPVIWRGPVVTSVLTQMFTDTNWGELDYLLIDMPPGTSDVTLTIMQSFPISEMVVVATPQDMVSMIVKKAVVMANKMNVKVRGVIENMAYISCPGCNTKMKVFSKKSSEEHAEYLGLNLLGELPINLDLTEALEAGIAEEYVRDNDLYSLIFEGLY
;
A
#
# COMPACT_ATOMS: atom_id res chain seq x y z
N MET A 1 1.98 30.08 -34.38
CA MET A 1 1.25 29.43 -35.48
C MET A 1 2.29 28.95 -36.46
N SER A 2 2.52 27.65 -36.53
CA SER A 2 3.54 27.05 -37.40
C SER A 2 2.81 26.37 -38.55
N ASP A 3 3.04 26.84 -39.76
CA ASP A 3 2.36 26.37 -40.99
C ASP A 3 2.66 24.89 -41.28
N CYS A 4 1.62 24.05 -41.28
CA CYS A 4 1.64 22.63 -41.62
C CYS A 4 1.55 22.38 -43.15
N SER A 5 2.18 23.21 -43.98
CA SER A 5 2.01 23.15 -45.44
C SER A 5 2.85 22.07 -46.14
N SER A 6 3.76 21.38 -45.44
CA SER A 6 4.68 20.39 -46.05
C SER A 6 4.53 18.94 -45.53
N CYS A 7 3.52 18.62 -44.72
CA CYS A 7 3.34 17.25 -44.23
C CYS A 7 2.65 16.33 -45.27
N PRO A 8 3.24 15.16 -45.63
CA PRO A 8 2.70 14.24 -46.64
C PRO A 8 1.45 13.45 -46.22
N SER A 9 0.96 13.63 -44.99
CA SER A 9 -0.09 12.83 -44.35
C SER A 9 -1.41 13.59 -44.13
N LYS A 10 -1.68 14.62 -44.94
CA LYS A 10 -2.87 15.48 -44.80
C LYS A 10 -4.20 14.73 -44.82
N ASP A 11 -4.27 13.57 -45.49
CA ASP A 11 -5.52 12.84 -45.71
C ASP A 11 -5.92 11.84 -44.61
N SER A 12 -5.12 11.67 -43.54
CA SER A 12 -5.46 10.74 -42.44
C SER A 12 -5.69 11.41 -41.08
N CYS A 13 -5.76 12.75 -41.03
CA CYS A 13 -5.94 13.47 -39.78
C CYS A 13 -7.42 13.66 -39.42
N SER A 14 -8.04 12.63 -38.84
CA SER A 14 -9.34 12.75 -38.17
C SER A 14 -9.15 13.08 -36.68
N SER A 15 -8.67 14.29 -36.37
CA SER A 15 -8.64 14.79 -35.00
C SER A 15 -10.03 15.26 -34.59
N LYS A 16 -10.86 14.35 -34.07
CA LYS A 16 -11.97 14.74 -33.19
C LYS A 16 -11.39 14.99 -31.80
N GLU A 17 -11.60 16.21 -31.33
CA GLU A 17 -11.32 16.67 -29.99
C GLU A 17 -12.00 15.77 -28.95
N THR A 18 -11.22 15.11 -28.11
CA THR A 18 -11.63 14.76 -26.76
C THR A 18 -10.52 15.15 -25.81
N ASN A 19 -10.82 16.10 -24.93
CA ASN A 19 -10.03 16.44 -23.76
C ASN A 19 -9.92 15.21 -22.84
N LYS A 20 -8.98 14.31 -23.13
CA LYS A 20 -8.38 13.42 -22.15
C LYS A 20 -6.96 13.92 -21.95
N VAL A 21 -6.68 14.41 -20.75
CA VAL A 21 -5.30 14.58 -20.29
C VAL A 21 -4.66 13.20 -20.38
N GLU A 22 -3.84 12.99 -21.40
CA GLU A 22 -3.07 11.77 -21.60
C GLU A 22 -2.06 11.64 -20.45
N SER A 23 -2.44 10.93 -19.40
CA SER A 23 -1.49 10.25 -18.50
C SER A 23 -0.88 9.08 -19.29
N CYS A 24 -0.02 9.41 -20.24
CA CYS A 24 0.64 8.41 -21.09
C CYS A 24 1.59 7.57 -20.21
N GLY A 25 1.20 6.32 -19.91
CA GLY A 25 2.08 5.31 -19.32
C GLY A 25 1.61 4.60 -18.04
N LYS A 26 0.55 5.06 -17.36
CA LYS A 26 0.07 4.41 -16.13
C LYS A 26 -1.02 3.37 -16.43
N VAL A 27 -0.92 2.21 -15.80
CA VAL A 27 -1.94 1.15 -15.87
C VAL A 27 -3.13 1.51 -14.98
N ILE A 28 -4.32 1.07 -15.35
CA ILE A 28 -5.54 1.23 -14.55
C ILE A 28 -6.20 -0.13 -14.32
N PRO A 29 -6.97 -0.31 -13.23
CA PRO A 29 -7.78 -1.51 -13.06
C PRO A 29 -8.73 -1.74 -14.24
N ASN A 30 -8.75 -2.96 -14.76
CA ASN A 30 -9.67 -3.39 -15.82
C ASN A 30 -11.08 -3.66 -15.26
N TYR A 31 -11.17 -4.04 -13.99
CA TYR A 31 -12.41 -4.49 -13.34
C TYR A 31 -12.70 -3.69 -12.06
N GLY A 32 -13.23 -2.48 -12.23
CA GLY A 32 -13.63 -1.63 -11.12
C GLY A 32 -13.26 -0.17 -11.32
N ASP A 33 -13.59 0.65 -10.33
CA ASP A 33 -13.19 2.05 -10.25
C ASP A 33 -12.63 2.33 -8.86
N VAL A 34 -11.43 2.92 -8.81
CA VAL A 34 -10.68 3.14 -7.58
C VAL A 34 -10.38 4.64 -7.46
N LYS A 35 -11.03 5.30 -6.49
CA LYS A 35 -10.91 6.76 -6.34
C LYS A 35 -9.54 7.21 -5.86
N ASN A 36 -8.99 6.52 -4.86
CA ASN A 36 -7.71 6.86 -4.24
C ASN A 36 -6.82 5.63 -4.14
N ILE A 37 -5.59 5.73 -4.66
CA ILE A 37 -4.58 4.67 -4.54
C ILE A 37 -3.45 5.18 -3.65
N ILE A 38 -3.26 4.53 -2.51
CA ILE A 38 -2.29 4.95 -1.49
C ILE A 38 -1.18 3.92 -1.40
N GLY A 39 0.06 4.33 -1.70
CA GLY A 39 1.23 3.47 -1.54
C GLY A 39 1.77 3.55 -0.11
N VAL A 40 1.89 2.42 0.58
CA VAL A 40 2.51 2.35 1.91
C VAL A 40 3.92 1.76 1.78
N ILE A 41 4.95 2.54 2.11
CA ILE A 41 6.36 2.17 1.90
C ILE A 41 7.17 2.27 3.19
N SER A 42 8.21 1.46 3.32
CA SER A 42 9.23 1.59 4.35
C SER A 42 10.63 1.66 3.77
N GLY A 43 11.59 2.20 4.55
CA GLY A 43 12.99 2.18 4.17
C GLY A 43 13.60 0.78 4.19
N LYS A 44 13.25 -0.03 5.20
CA LYS A 44 13.78 -1.38 5.41
C LYS A 44 12.68 -2.38 5.76
N GLY A 45 12.99 -3.67 5.68
CA GLY A 45 12.13 -4.74 6.19
C GLY A 45 12.07 -4.74 7.73
N GLY A 46 10.98 -5.29 8.29
CA GLY A 46 10.83 -5.46 9.74
C GLY A 46 10.32 -4.24 10.52
N VAL A 47 10.02 -3.11 9.86
CA VAL A 47 9.49 -1.90 10.54
C VAL A 47 7.99 -1.97 10.84
N GLY A 48 7.30 -3.04 10.42
CA GLY A 48 5.86 -3.20 10.56
C GLY A 48 5.01 -2.49 9.49
N LYS A 49 5.59 -2.18 8.31
CA LYS A 49 4.89 -1.60 7.16
C LYS A 49 3.54 -2.26 6.89
N SER A 50 3.55 -3.58 6.70
CA SER A 50 2.36 -4.39 6.44
C SER A 50 1.33 -4.29 7.58
N THR A 51 1.78 -4.37 8.83
CA THR A 51 0.89 -4.16 9.99
C THR A 51 0.21 -2.80 9.95
N VAL A 52 0.95 -1.74 9.62
CA VAL A 52 0.40 -0.39 9.47
C VAL A 52 -0.58 -0.32 8.29
N THR A 53 -0.28 -0.97 7.15
CA THR A 53 -1.21 -1.07 6.02
C THR A 53 -2.53 -1.73 6.43
N GLY A 54 -2.47 -2.84 7.17
CA GLY A 54 -3.65 -3.52 7.70
C GLY A 54 -4.45 -2.68 8.70
N ILE A 55 -3.76 -1.93 9.58
CA ILE A 55 -4.40 -1.00 10.51
C ILE A 55 -5.14 0.11 9.74
N LEU A 56 -4.46 0.75 8.79
CA LEU A 56 -5.06 1.81 7.96
C LEU A 56 -6.30 1.29 7.21
N ALA A 57 -6.22 0.10 6.61
CA ALA A 57 -7.35 -0.51 5.91
C ALA A 57 -8.54 -0.74 6.86
N SER A 58 -8.26 -1.26 8.05
CA SER A 58 -9.27 -1.56 9.07
C SER A 58 -9.95 -0.30 9.59
N ILE A 59 -9.20 0.79 9.78
CA ILE A 59 -9.75 2.09 10.21
C ILE A 59 -10.56 2.76 9.10
N LEU A 60 -10.06 2.77 7.86
CA LEU A 60 -10.82 3.28 6.71
C LEU A 60 -12.15 2.52 6.55
N ARG A 61 -12.12 1.20 6.75
CA ARG A 61 -13.34 0.40 6.72
C ARG A 61 -14.28 0.71 7.88
N LYS A 62 -13.75 0.91 9.10
CA LYS A 62 -14.54 1.37 10.27
C LYS A 62 -15.23 2.72 9.99
N LYS A 63 -14.56 3.62 9.27
CA LYS A 63 -15.12 4.91 8.82
C LYS A 63 -16.20 4.79 7.73
N GLY A 64 -16.45 3.58 7.20
CA GLY A 64 -17.50 3.31 6.22
C GLY A 64 -17.05 3.31 4.76
N TYR A 65 -15.75 3.45 4.48
CA TYR A 65 -15.22 3.44 3.13
C TYR A 65 -15.21 2.03 2.50
N LYS A 66 -15.29 1.98 1.16
CA LYS A 66 -15.00 0.77 0.37
C LYS A 66 -13.48 0.65 0.21
N VAL A 67 -12.88 -0.37 0.82
CA VAL A 67 -11.42 -0.50 0.91
C VAL A 67 -10.93 -1.78 0.23
N GLY A 68 -9.85 -1.66 -0.53
CA GLY A 68 -9.05 -2.78 -1.01
C GLY A 68 -7.61 -2.69 -0.50
N VAL A 69 -6.94 -3.83 -0.46
CA VAL A 69 -5.50 -3.95 -0.18
C VAL A 69 -4.86 -4.86 -1.23
N LEU A 70 -3.84 -4.33 -1.90
CA LEU A 70 -2.93 -5.08 -2.76
C LEU A 70 -1.62 -5.30 -2.01
N ASP A 71 -1.33 -6.55 -1.70
CA ASP A 71 -0.06 -6.98 -1.10
C ASP A 71 1.00 -7.13 -2.19
N ALA A 72 1.87 -6.13 -2.32
CA ALA A 72 2.96 -6.12 -3.29
C ALA A 72 4.28 -6.61 -2.67
N ASP A 73 4.30 -6.96 -1.39
CA ASP A 73 5.47 -7.47 -0.68
C ASP A 73 5.54 -9.00 -0.80
N ILE A 74 6.08 -9.46 -1.93
CA ILE A 74 6.16 -10.88 -2.31
C ILE A 74 7.00 -11.72 -1.33
N THR A 75 7.78 -11.06 -0.47
CA THR A 75 8.71 -11.75 0.43
C THR A 75 8.03 -12.37 1.66
N GLY A 76 6.73 -12.12 1.90
CA GLY A 76 6.00 -12.84 2.95
C GLY A 76 4.48 -12.67 2.91
N PRO A 77 3.70 -13.60 3.51
CA PRO A 77 2.23 -13.54 3.60
C PRO A 77 1.76 -12.51 4.63
N SER A 78 1.99 -11.24 4.34
CA SER A 78 1.81 -10.18 5.32
C SER A 78 0.32 -9.81 5.47
N MET A 79 -0.40 -9.59 4.37
CA MET A 79 -1.80 -9.15 4.39
C MET A 79 -2.78 -10.29 4.69
N PRO A 80 -2.68 -11.47 4.05
CA PRO A 80 -3.56 -12.58 4.40
C PRO A 80 -3.49 -12.96 5.89
N ARG A 81 -2.30 -12.85 6.49
CA ARG A 81 -2.10 -13.12 7.91
C ARG A 81 -2.73 -12.06 8.79
N PHE A 82 -2.56 -10.78 8.45
CA PHE A 82 -3.18 -9.68 9.19
C PHE A 82 -4.70 -9.86 9.30
N PHE A 83 -5.35 -10.22 8.20
CA PHE A 83 -6.81 -10.37 8.14
C PHE A 83 -7.33 -11.76 8.50
N GLY A 84 -6.47 -12.70 8.91
CA GLY A 84 -6.89 -14.05 9.29
C GLY A 84 -7.42 -14.91 8.13
N ILE A 85 -7.03 -14.62 6.89
CA ILE A 85 -7.52 -15.26 5.66
C ILE A 85 -6.46 -16.16 4.98
N ASN A 86 -5.42 -16.61 5.69
CA ASN A 86 -4.35 -17.46 5.14
C ASN A 86 -4.83 -18.75 4.47
N LYS A 87 -5.98 -19.28 4.91
CA LYS A 87 -6.58 -20.51 4.37
C LYS A 87 -7.48 -20.26 3.16
N GLU A 88 -7.79 -19.01 2.87
CA GLU A 88 -8.61 -18.64 1.72
C GLU A 88 -7.75 -18.60 0.45
N ARG A 89 -8.40 -18.74 -0.71
CA ARG A 89 -7.75 -18.63 -2.01
C ARG A 89 -8.56 -17.71 -2.91
N ALA A 90 -7.85 -16.85 -3.63
CA ALA A 90 -8.44 -16.03 -4.67
C ALA A 90 -8.90 -16.94 -5.82
N LYS A 91 -10.12 -16.71 -6.32
CA LYS A 91 -10.65 -17.46 -7.46
C LYS A 91 -10.22 -16.77 -8.75
N MET A 92 -10.01 -17.54 -9.80
CA MET A 92 -9.71 -17.03 -11.14
C MET A 92 -10.85 -17.36 -12.08
N ARG A 93 -11.26 -16.39 -12.89
CA ARG A 93 -12.22 -16.57 -13.98
C ARG A 93 -11.50 -16.32 -15.31
N LYS A 94 -11.66 -17.23 -16.27
CA LYS A 94 -11.17 -17.00 -17.64
C LYS A 94 -12.04 -15.96 -18.33
N VAL A 95 -11.41 -15.03 -19.03
CA VAL A 95 -12.04 -13.98 -19.83
C VAL A 95 -11.44 -14.03 -21.23
N GLY A 96 -12.18 -14.55 -22.20
CA GLY A 96 -11.68 -14.79 -23.56
C GLY A 96 -10.69 -15.95 -23.65
N GLU A 97 -9.84 -15.95 -24.68
CA GLU A 97 -8.87 -17.04 -24.92
C GLU A 97 -7.69 -17.00 -23.94
N ASP A 98 -7.14 -15.80 -23.66
CA ASP A 98 -5.92 -15.62 -22.86
C ASP A 98 -6.09 -14.75 -21.61
N GLY A 99 -7.26 -14.12 -21.41
CA GLY A 99 -7.49 -13.22 -20.29
C GLY A 99 -7.85 -13.94 -18.99
N VAL A 100 -7.40 -13.40 -17.87
CA VAL A 100 -7.75 -13.85 -16.53
C VAL A 100 -8.34 -12.67 -15.77
N GLU A 101 -9.37 -12.93 -14.98
CA GLU A 101 -9.88 -12.03 -13.97
C GLU A 101 -9.70 -12.67 -12.59
N TYR A 102 -9.07 -11.96 -11.67
CA TYR A 102 -8.89 -12.40 -10.29
C TYR A 102 -10.05 -11.91 -9.42
N MET A 103 -10.63 -12.81 -8.64
CA MET A 103 -11.61 -12.46 -7.61
C MET A 103 -10.87 -12.30 -6.27
N PRO A 104 -10.82 -11.09 -5.70
CA PRO A 104 -10.14 -10.87 -4.43
C PRO A 104 -10.88 -11.55 -3.28
N VAL A 105 -10.14 -11.94 -2.25
CA VAL A 105 -10.73 -12.50 -1.03
C VAL A 105 -11.25 -11.33 -0.19
N SER A 106 -12.49 -11.42 0.29
CA SER A 106 -13.06 -10.38 1.15
C SER A 106 -12.92 -10.76 2.62
N THR A 107 -12.50 -9.82 3.46
CA THR A 107 -12.50 -10.01 4.92
C THR A 107 -13.91 -10.06 5.47
N LYS A 108 -14.08 -10.42 6.75
CA LYS A 108 -15.40 -10.42 7.42
C LYS A 108 -16.06 -9.04 7.38
N SER A 109 -15.26 -7.97 7.44
CA SER A 109 -15.79 -6.61 7.35
C SER A 109 -16.08 -6.18 5.92
N GLY A 110 -15.55 -6.88 4.90
CA GLY A 110 -15.71 -6.58 3.48
C GLY A 110 -14.55 -5.81 2.83
N ILE A 111 -13.36 -5.82 3.43
CA ILE A 111 -12.13 -5.31 2.77
C ILE A 111 -11.70 -6.32 1.71
N LYS A 112 -11.43 -5.87 0.48
CA LYS A 112 -10.97 -6.74 -0.61
C LYS A 112 -9.46 -6.91 -0.57
N ILE A 113 -8.96 -8.14 -0.51
CA ILE A 113 -7.52 -8.44 -0.42
C ILE A 113 -7.07 -9.21 -1.66
N MET A 114 -5.97 -8.75 -2.25
CA MET A 114 -5.22 -9.48 -3.27
C MET A 114 -3.76 -9.60 -2.84
N SER A 115 -3.25 -10.83 -2.82
CA SER A 115 -1.87 -11.16 -2.44
C SER A 115 -1.43 -12.40 -3.21
N MET A 116 -0.14 -12.54 -3.50
CA MET A 116 0.39 -13.73 -4.16
C MET A 116 0.11 -15.01 -3.37
N ASN A 117 0.11 -14.93 -2.03
CA ASN A 117 -0.18 -16.09 -1.18
C ASN A 117 -1.64 -16.57 -1.27
N LEU A 118 -2.54 -15.74 -1.80
CA LEU A 118 -3.92 -16.14 -2.10
C LEU A 118 -4.05 -16.84 -3.46
N LEU A 119 -3.05 -16.69 -4.35
CA LEU A 119 -3.02 -17.28 -5.69
C LEU A 119 -2.26 -18.61 -5.72
N ILE A 120 -1.26 -18.80 -4.85
CA ILE A 120 -0.42 -20.00 -4.83
C ILE A 120 -1.03 -21.03 -3.87
N PRO A 121 -1.28 -22.28 -4.32
CA PRO A 121 -1.89 -23.31 -3.47
C PRO A 121 -0.96 -23.88 -2.38
N ILE A 122 0.37 -23.68 -2.46
CA ILE A 122 1.36 -24.30 -1.56
C ILE A 122 2.40 -23.26 -1.09
N GLU A 123 2.50 -23.04 0.22
CA GLU A 123 3.40 -22.04 0.86
C GLU A 123 4.89 -22.49 0.90
N ASP A 124 5.17 -23.77 0.65
CA ASP A 124 6.48 -24.40 0.94
C ASP A 124 7.41 -24.62 -0.28
N GLU A 125 6.99 -24.28 -1.51
CA GLU A 125 7.89 -24.36 -2.67
C GLU A 125 8.56 -23.00 -2.93
N PRO A 126 9.89 -22.88 -2.83
CA PRO A 126 10.59 -21.65 -3.16
C PRO A 126 10.56 -21.42 -4.67
N VAL A 127 9.50 -20.75 -5.13
CA VAL A 127 9.43 -20.27 -6.51
C VAL A 127 10.45 -19.13 -6.65
N ILE A 128 11.51 -19.38 -7.41
CA ILE A 128 12.53 -18.36 -7.71
C ILE A 128 11.93 -17.37 -8.70
N TRP A 129 11.33 -16.30 -8.17
CA TRP A 129 10.79 -15.23 -9.00
C TRP A 129 11.92 -14.31 -9.46
N ARG A 130 12.12 -14.22 -10.77
CA ARG A 130 12.98 -13.16 -11.35
C ARG A 130 12.22 -11.84 -11.33
N GLY A 131 12.93 -10.72 -11.12
CA GLY A 131 12.35 -9.36 -11.01
C GLY A 131 11.31 -9.00 -12.09
N PRO A 132 11.53 -9.27 -13.39
CA PRO A 132 10.53 -8.99 -14.42
C PRO A 132 9.23 -9.79 -14.26
N VAL A 133 9.32 -11.03 -13.77
CA VAL A 133 8.14 -11.88 -13.53
C VAL A 133 7.34 -11.34 -12.35
N VAL A 134 8.02 -10.96 -11.27
CA VAL A 134 7.43 -10.28 -10.10
C VAL A 134 6.62 -9.06 -10.54
N THR A 135 7.24 -8.15 -11.30
CA THR A 135 6.58 -6.93 -11.75
C THR A 135 5.38 -7.21 -12.64
N SER A 136 5.49 -8.19 -13.55
CA SER A 136 4.39 -8.60 -14.42
C SER A 136 3.20 -9.13 -13.61
N VAL A 137 3.46 -10.02 -12.65
CA VAL A 137 2.41 -10.59 -11.78
C VAL A 137 1.75 -9.51 -10.93
N LEU A 138 2.53 -8.59 -10.33
CA LEU A 138 1.97 -7.48 -9.56
C LEU A 138 1.12 -6.55 -10.41
N THR A 139 1.56 -6.28 -11.64
CA THR A 139 0.78 -5.50 -12.60
C THR A 139 -0.55 -6.19 -12.92
N GLN A 140 -0.54 -7.50 -13.17
CA GLN A 140 -1.76 -8.28 -13.38
C GLN A 140 -2.65 -8.33 -12.13
N MET A 141 -2.09 -8.49 -10.93
CA MET A 141 -2.86 -8.43 -9.68
C MET A 141 -3.51 -7.06 -9.48
N PHE A 142 -2.87 -5.99 -9.95
CA PHE A 142 -3.46 -4.66 -9.92
C PHE A 142 -4.54 -4.47 -11.00
N THR A 143 -4.24 -4.82 -12.25
CA THR A 143 -5.14 -4.57 -13.40
C THR A 143 -6.31 -5.55 -13.47
N ASP A 144 -6.04 -6.83 -13.26
CA ASP A 144 -6.97 -7.92 -13.59
C ASP A 144 -7.78 -8.40 -12.38
N THR A 145 -7.57 -7.80 -11.22
CA THR A 145 -8.41 -8.04 -10.04
C THR A 145 -9.72 -7.28 -10.14
N ASN A 146 -10.82 -7.96 -9.83
CA ASN A 146 -12.14 -7.36 -9.68
C ASN A 146 -12.27 -6.58 -8.36
N TRP A 147 -11.71 -5.37 -8.38
CA TRP A 147 -11.81 -4.42 -7.29
C TRP A 147 -13.22 -3.86 -7.13
N GLY A 148 -14.04 -3.84 -8.18
CA GLY A 148 -15.33 -3.15 -8.16
C GLY A 148 -15.16 -1.67 -7.81
N GLU A 149 -16.14 -1.06 -7.16
CA GLU A 149 -16.00 0.33 -6.68
C GLU A 149 -15.26 0.38 -5.33
N LEU A 150 -14.13 1.09 -5.29
CA LEU A 150 -13.37 1.36 -4.08
C LEU A 150 -13.18 2.86 -3.87
N ASP A 151 -13.32 3.30 -2.62
CA ASP A 151 -12.90 4.64 -2.21
C ASP A 151 -11.38 4.70 -2.00
N TYR A 152 -10.80 3.61 -1.46
CA TYR A 152 -9.37 3.49 -1.21
C TYR A 152 -8.84 2.11 -1.61
N LEU A 153 -7.72 2.09 -2.34
CA LEU A 153 -6.88 0.92 -2.53
C LEU A 153 -5.52 1.20 -1.89
N LEU A 154 -5.20 0.46 -0.83
CA LEU A 154 -3.88 0.51 -0.20
C LEU A 154 -2.95 -0.48 -0.90
N ILE A 155 -1.73 -0.07 -1.21
CA ILE A 155 -0.69 -0.94 -1.76
C ILE A 155 0.38 -1.12 -0.69
N ASP A 156 0.53 -2.35 -0.20
CA ASP A 156 1.63 -2.71 0.69
C ASP A 156 2.90 -2.89 -0.14
N MET A 157 3.66 -1.80 -0.31
CA MET A 157 4.80 -1.77 -1.23
C MET A 157 5.93 -2.70 -0.74
N PRO A 158 6.79 -3.23 -1.62
CA PRO A 158 8.04 -3.85 -1.19
C PRO A 158 8.91 -2.85 -0.39
N PRO A 159 9.71 -3.33 0.58
CA PRO A 159 10.58 -2.46 1.36
C PRO A 159 11.70 -1.84 0.51
N GLY A 160 12.11 -0.62 0.88
CA GLY A 160 13.26 0.06 0.32
C GLY A 160 13.06 0.62 -1.09
N THR A 161 14.17 0.80 -1.80
CA THR A 161 14.22 1.38 -3.15
C THR A 161 14.59 0.33 -4.18
N SER A 162 13.87 -0.79 -4.20
CA SER A 162 14.07 -1.87 -5.18
C SER A 162 13.52 -1.48 -6.56
N ASP A 163 13.96 -2.18 -7.61
CA ASP A 163 13.43 -1.99 -8.97
C ASP A 163 11.91 -2.25 -9.05
N VAL A 164 11.40 -3.18 -8.23
CA VAL A 164 9.96 -3.46 -8.12
C VAL A 164 9.22 -2.25 -7.57
N THR A 165 9.73 -1.65 -6.49
CA THR A 165 9.17 -0.43 -5.89
C THR A 165 9.13 0.71 -6.90
N LEU A 166 10.23 0.92 -7.64
CA LEU A 166 10.31 1.95 -8.68
C LEU A 166 9.29 1.70 -9.80
N THR A 167 9.17 0.45 -10.25
CA THR A 167 8.25 0.11 -11.34
C THR A 167 6.79 0.32 -10.93
N ILE A 168 6.42 -0.01 -9.69
CA ILE A 168 5.08 0.26 -9.16
C ILE A 168 4.82 1.77 -9.14
N MET A 169 5.77 2.59 -8.67
CA MET A 169 5.59 4.06 -8.66
C MET A 169 5.42 4.67 -10.05
N GLN A 170 6.13 4.13 -11.05
CA GLN A 170 6.05 4.58 -12.44
C GLN A 170 4.76 4.14 -13.11
N SER A 171 4.38 2.87 -12.90
CA SER A 171 3.29 2.24 -13.64
C SER A 171 1.93 2.49 -13.01
N PHE A 172 1.85 2.62 -11.68
CA PHE A 172 0.55 2.70 -11.00
C PHE A 172 0.15 4.16 -10.75
N PRO A 173 -1.15 4.50 -10.84
CA PRO A 173 -1.68 5.83 -10.58
C PRO A 173 -1.82 6.10 -9.08
N ILE A 174 -0.71 5.98 -8.35
CA ILE A 174 -0.61 6.29 -6.93
C ILE A 174 -0.94 7.77 -6.71
N SER A 175 -1.99 8.03 -5.92
CA SER A 175 -2.46 9.37 -5.57
C SER A 175 -1.51 10.02 -4.56
N GLU A 176 -1.12 9.27 -3.53
CA GLU A 176 -0.14 9.68 -2.54
C GLU A 176 0.49 8.48 -1.84
N MET A 177 1.55 8.75 -1.08
CA MET A 177 2.28 7.75 -0.32
C MET A 177 2.34 8.05 1.17
N VAL A 178 2.31 6.99 1.96
CA VAL A 178 2.54 7.00 3.40
C VAL A 178 3.83 6.25 3.68
N VAL A 179 4.73 6.88 4.44
CA VAL A 179 5.98 6.28 4.87
C VAL A 179 5.80 5.64 6.23
N VAL A 180 6.31 4.43 6.44
CA VAL A 180 6.36 3.75 7.73
C VAL A 180 7.82 3.57 8.14
N ALA A 181 8.14 4.00 9.36
CA ALA A 181 9.50 3.95 9.90
C ALA A 181 9.47 3.75 11.42
N THR A 182 10.53 3.17 11.98
CA THR A 182 10.77 3.15 13.44
C THR A 182 11.60 4.36 13.85
N PRO A 183 11.69 4.73 15.15
CA PRO A 183 12.52 5.85 15.59
C PRO A 183 13.97 5.82 15.10
N GLN A 184 14.55 4.62 14.99
CA GLN A 184 15.90 4.44 14.48
C GLN A 184 16.00 4.71 12.98
N ASP A 185 14.92 4.43 12.23
CA ASP A 185 14.87 4.61 10.78
C ASP A 185 14.61 6.04 10.36
N MET A 186 13.91 6.80 11.21
CA MET A 186 13.56 8.19 10.94
C MET A 186 14.79 9.07 10.72
N VAL A 187 15.90 8.74 11.38
CA VAL A 187 17.18 9.43 11.24
C VAL A 187 18.11 8.75 10.22
N SER A 188 17.65 7.70 9.54
CA SER A 188 18.43 6.95 8.57
C SER A 188 18.33 7.56 7.16
N MET A 189 19.42 7.43 6.39
CA MET A 189 19.43 7.80 4.98
C MET A 189 18.48 6.95 4.12
N ILE A 190 18.04 5.79 4.61
CA ILE A 190 17.26 4.83 3.84
C ILE A 190 15.84 5.36 3.62
N VAL A 191 15.19 5.86 4.67
CA VAL A 191 13.86 6.47 4.57
C VAL A 191 13.92 7.73 3.73
N LYS A 192 14.95 8.57 3.93
CA LYS A 192 15.17 9.77 3.11
C LYS A 192 15.31 9.46 1.62
N LYS A 193 16.00 8.38 1.25
CA LYS A 193 16.11 7.94 -0.15
C LYS A 193 14.75 7.54 -0.74
N ALA A 194 13.90 6.84 0.03
CA ALA A 194 12.55 6.49 -0.42
C ALA A 194 11.69 7.75 -0.69
N VAL A 195 11.77 8.76 0.17
CA VAL A 195 11.08 10.06 -0.03
C VAL A 195 11.59 10.78 -1.27
N VAL A 196 12.91 10.84 -1.46
CA VAL A 196 13.51 11.44 -2.66
C VAL A 196 13.09 10.69 -3.93
N MET A 197 13.00 9.37 -3.87
CA MET A 197 12.54 8.54 -5.00
C MET A 197 11.08 8.84 -5.35
N ALA A 198 10.19 8.90 -4.36
CA ALA A 198 8.78 9.25 -4.56
C ALA A 198 8.63 10.63 -5.23
N ASN A 199 9.37 11.64 -4.75
CA ASN A 199 9.38 12.98 -5.33
C ASN A 199 9.88 12.99 -6.79
N LYS A 200 10.94 12.22 -7.10
CA LYS A 200 11.43 12.08 -8.48
C LYS A 200 10.42 11.43 -9.44
N MET A 201 9.53 10.60 -8.90
CA MET A 201 8.44 9.96 -9.66
C MET A 201 7.16 10.80 -9.65
N ASN A 202 7.22 12.06 -9.18
CA ASN A 202 6.07 12.95 -9.02
C ASN A 202 4.94 12.36 -8.14
N VAL A 203 5.29 11.50 -7.18
CA VAL A 203 4.35 10.94 -6.22
C VAL A 203 4.41 11.74 -4.93
N LYS A 204 3.27 12.31 -4.52
CA LYS A 204 3.17 13.10 -3.28
C LYS A 204 3.33 12.18 -2.06
N VAL A 205 4.26 12.51 -1.17
CA VAL A 205 4.33 11.86 0.15
C VAL A 205 3.45 12.65 1.12
N ARG A 206 2.40 12.01 1.65
CA ARG A 206 1.46 12.62 2.61
C ARG A 206 2.15 12.91 3.93
N GLY A 207 2.98 11.98 4.37
CA GLY A 207 3.71 12.06 5.62
C GLY A 207 4.24 10.70 6.06
N VAL A 208 4.59 10.60 7.34
CA VAL A 208 5.22 9.44 7.95
C VAL A 208 4.47 8.99 9.20
N ILE A 209 4.29 7.68 9.34
CA ILE A 209 3.82 7.01 10.55
C ILE A 209 5.05 6.42 11.25
N GLU A 210 5.28 6.85 12.49
CA GLU A 210 6.35 6.29 13.30
C GLU A 210 5.82 5.08 14.09
N ASN A 211 6.22 3.88 13.66
CA ASN A 211 5.85 2.64 14.31
C ASN A 211 6.82 2.28 15.45
N MET A 212 6.33 1.54 16.45
CA MET A 212 7.14 1.15 17.62
C MET A 212 7.76 2.37 18.33
N ALA A 213 7.05 3.49 18.35
CA ALA A 213 7.56 4.78 18.84
C ALA A 213 7.76 4.79 20.37
N TYR A 214 6.86 4.12 21.09
CA TYR A 214 6.86 4.08 22.55
C TYR A 214 6.23 2.80 23.09
N ILE A 215 6.44 2.55 24.38
CA ILE A 215 5.68 1.59 25.18
C ILE A 215 4.77 2.40 26.11
N SER A 216 3.48 2.07 26.16
CA SER A 216 2.59 2.66 27.16
C SER A 216 2.79 1.95 28.50
N CYS A 217 3.12 2.68 29.56
CA CYS A 217 3.23 2.09 30.89
C CYS A 217 1.83 1.67 31.39
N PRO A 218 1.56 0.38 31.66
CA PRO A 218 0.23 -0.09 32.06
C PRO A 218 -0.30 0.53 33.35
N GLY A 219 0.58 1.01 34.23
CA GLY A 219 0.21 1.55 35.55
C GLY A 219 0.13 3.08 35.64
N CYS A 220 0.72 3.82 34.70
CA CYS A 220 0.76 5.29 34.78
C CYS A 220 0.49 6.02 33.46
N ASN A 221 0.23 5.30 32.37
CA ASN A 221 -0.07 5.84 31.04
C ASN A 221 1.02 6.75 30.43
N THR A 222 2.21 6.77 31.03
CA THR A 222 3.37 7.47 30.49
C THR A 222 3.90 6.75 29.25
N LYS A 223 4.09 7.50 28.16
CA LYS A 223 4.75 7.01 26.94
C LYS A 223 6.25 6.91 27.18
N MET A 224 6.77 5.69 27.25
CA MET A 224 8.20 5.42 27.39
C MET A 224 8.81 5.22 26.00
N LYS A 225 9.67 6.16 25.57
CA LYS A 225 10.39 6.04 24.30
C LYS A 225 11.56 5.08 24.46
N VAL A 226 11.57 4.01 23.66
CA VAL A 226 12.57 2.93 23.79
C VAL A 226 13.85 3.24 23.01
N PHE A 227 13.71 3.87 21.85
CA PHE A 227 14.77 3.93 20.86
C PHE A 227 15.38 5.33 20.65
N SER A 228 14.73 6.39 21.15
CA SER A 228 15.20 7.77 20.99
C SER A 228 14.65 8.66 22.09
N LYS A 229 15.39 9.72 22.44
CA LYS A 229 14.89 10.78 23.34
C LYS A 229 14.09 11.84 22.59
N LYS A 230 14.31 11.98 21.28
CA LYS A 230 13.62 12.96 20.44
C LYS A 230 12.14 12.62 20.27
N SER A 231 11.32 13.62 19.99
CA SER A 231 9.91 13.44 19.64
C SER A 231 9.74 12.92 18.22
N SER A 232 8.56 12.34 17.98
CA SER A 232 8.18 11.85 16.66
C SER A 232 8.05 12.98 15.64
N GLU A 233 7.69 14.17 16.10
CA GLU A 233 7.68 15.39 15.32
C GLU A 233 9.10 15.81 14.93
N GLU A 234 10.07 15.82 15.86
CA GLU A 234 11.48 16.11 15.55
C GLU A 234 12.06 15.11 14.53
N HIS A 235 11.63 13.85 14.60
CA HIS A 235 12.00 12.82 13.64
C HIS A 235 11.39 13.07 12.26
N ALA A 236 10.10 13.42 12.19
CA ALA A 236 9.41 13.72 10.94
C ALA A 236 9.99 14.97 10.26
N GLU A 237 10.35 16.01 11.04
CA GLU A 237 11.03 17.20 10.57
C GLU A 237 12.38 16.90 9.92
N TYR A 238 13.15 15.95 10.46
CA TYR A 238 14.42 15.52 9.84
C TYR A 238 14.23 14.95 8.42
N LEU A 239 13.09 14.31 8.17
CA LEU A 239 12.70 13.79 6.86
C LEU A 239 12.04 14.85 5.97
N GLY A 240 11.71 16.02 6.52
CA GLY A 240 10.92 17.05 5.84
C GLY A 240 9.48 16.60 5.56
N LEU A 241 8.93 15.73 6.43
CA LEU A 241 7.59 15.17 6.28
C LEU A 241 6.71 15.54 7.48
N ASN A 242 5.40 15.51 7.27
CA ASN A 242 4.44 15.62 8.36
C ASN A 242 4.35 14.29 9.12
N LEU A 243 4.34 14.35 10.45
CA LEU A 243 3.98 13.21 11.27
C LEU A 243 2.47 12.94 11.13
N LEU A 244 2.12 11.74 10.69
CA LEU A 244 0.74 11.29 10.52
C LEU A 244 0.21 10.61 11.78
N GLY A 245 1.09 9.93 12.50
CA GLY A 245 0.75 9.26 13.75
C GLY A 245 1.94 8.50 14.32
N GLU A 246 1.86 8.24 15.62
CA GLU A 246 2.83 7.41 16.35
C GLU A 246 2.13 6.17 16.91
N LEU A 247 2.64 4.98 16.59
CA LEU A 247 2.10 3.71 17.06
C LEU A 247 2.95 3.14 18.19
N PRO A 248 2.33 2.68 19.29
CA PRO A 248 3.07 1.99 20.35
C PRO A 248 3.50 0.58 19.92
N ILE A 249 4.46 0.04 20.67
CA ILE A 249 4.63 -1.42 20.74
C ILE A 249 3.43 -1.97 21.50
N ASN A 250 2.58 -2.76 20.82
CA ASN A 250 1.35 -3.32 21.37
C ASN A 250 1.39 -4.85 21.30
N LEU A 251 1.45 -5.49 22.48
CA LEU A 251 1.47 -6.95 22.61
C LEU A 251 0.11 -7.56 22.23
N ASP A 252 -1.00 -6.95 22.67
CA ASP A 252 -2.34 -7.44 22.36
C ASP A 252 -2.61 -7.45 20.85
N LEU A 253 -2.09 -6.46 20.10
CA LEU A 253 -2.16 -6.48 18.64
C LEU A 253 -1.37 -7.66 18.06
N THR A 254 -0.23 -7.99 18.67
CA THR A 254 0.60 -9.12 18.25
C THR A 254 -0.14 -10.44 18.48
N GLU A 255 -0.77 -10.61 19.64
CA GLU A 255 -1.61 -11.77 19.95
C GLU A 255 -2.83 -11.85 19.00
N ALA A 256 -3.46 -10.71 18.70
CA ALA A 256 -4.57 -10.65 17.75
C ALA A 256 -4.15 -11.04 16.32
N LEU A 257 -2.92 -10.71 15.90
CA LEU A 257 -2.36 -11.15 14.62
C LEU A 257 -2.14 -12.67 14.58
N GLU A 258 -1.66 -13.26 15.67
CA GLU A 258 -1.47 -14.72 15.78
C GLU A 258 -2.81 -15.46 15.79
N ALA A 259 -3.83 -14.89 16.43
CA ALA A 259 -5.19 -15.42 16.46
C ALA A 259 -5.99 -15.14 15.18
N GLY A 260 -5.48 -14.34 14.24
CA GLY A 260 -6.17 -13.99 12.99
C GLY A 260 -7.39 -13.06 13.17
N ILE A 261 -7.38 -12.25 14.24
CA ILE A 261 -8.46 -11.32 14.61
C ILE A 261 -7.98 -9.87 14.70
N ALA A 262 -6.83 -9.54 14.12
CA ALA A 262 -6.26 -8.19 14.20
C ALA A 262 -7.17 -7.11 13.60
N GLU A 263 -7.93 -7.42 12.54
CA GLU A 263 -8.94 -6.51 11.98
C GLU A 263 -9.99 -6.11 13.03
N GLU A 264 -10.52 -7.08 13.78
CA GLU A 264 -11.52 -6.85 14.83
C GLU A 264 -10.90 -6.05 15.99
N TYR A 265 -9.73 -6.48 16.46
CA TYR A 265 -8.99 -5.79 17.52
C TYR A 265 -8.71 -4.30 17.20
N VAL A 266 -8.25 -4.01 15.97
CA VAL A 266 -7.96 -2.64 15.55
C VAL A 266 -9.23 -1.79 15.45
N ARG A 267 -10.33 -2.38 14.98
CA ARG A 267 -11.61 -1.66 14.83
C ARG A 267 -12.24 -1.35 16.17
N ASP A 268 -12.10 -2.23 17.16
CA ASP A 268 -12.73 -2.04 18.47
C ASP A 268 -11.86 -1.24 19.44
N ASN A 269 -10.58 -1.03 19.12
CA ASN A 269 -9.66 -0.26 19.94
C ASN A 269 -9.57 1.21 19.48
N ASP A 270 -10.06 2.12 20.34
CA ASP A 270 -10.10 3.56 20.08
C ASP A 270 -8.72 4.19 19.86
N LEU A 271 -7.64 3.59 20.38
CA LEU A 271 -6.27 4.07 20.16
C LEU A 271 -5.98 4.27 18.67
N TYR A 272 -6.31 3.28 17.83
CA TYR A 272 -6.04 3.35 16.40
C TYR A 272 -6.96 4.34 15.71
N SER A 273 -8.19 4.48 16.19
CA SER A 273 -9.13 5.48 15.64
C SER A 273 -8.65 6.90 15.92
N LEU A 274 -8.15 7.16 17.13
CA LEU A 274 -7.59 8.45 17.55
C LEU A 274 -6.29 8.80 16.81
N ILE A 275 -5.38 7.83 16.68
CA ILE A 275 -4.11 8.03 15.94
C ILE A 275 -4.38 8.43 14.48
N PHE A 276 -5.45 7.88 13.88
CA PHE A 276 -5.80 8.09 12.48
C PHE A 276 -7.03 8.99 12.27
N GLU A 277 -7.46 9.74 13.30
CA GLU A 277 -8.69 10.53 13.26
C GLU A 277 -8.63 11.59 12.14
N GLY A 278 -7.49 12.27 12.00
CA GLY A 278 -7.19 13.24 10.94
C GLY A 278 -6.70 12.63 9.61
N LEU A 279 -6.64 11.30 9.49
CA LEU A 279 -6.24 10.59 8.28
C LEU A 279 -7.46 10.06 7.53
N TYR A 280 -7.73 10.69 6.37
CA TYR A 280 -8.77 10.34 5.38
C TYR A 280 -10.23 10.49 5.84
#